data_AF-A0A1W1ZII6-F1
#
_entry.id   AF-A0A1W1ZII6-F1
#
_cell.length_a   1.000
_cell.length_b   1.000
_cell.length_c   1.000
_cell.angle_alpha   90.00
_cell.angle_beta   90.00
_cell.angle_gamma   90.00
#
_symmetry.space_group_name_H-M   'P 1'
#
loop_
_entity.id
_entity.type
_entity.pdbx_description
1 polymer ?
#
loop_
_entity_poly.entity_id
_entity_poly.type
_entity_poly.pdbx_seq_one_letter_code
_entity_poly.pdbx_strand_id
1 'polypeptide(L)'
;MASGCKDYILEHFSEALENGCIFPFFHPIYRTMTGKITCAEALARWSDPQYGLLSPADFITILEDDGLIFDLDMTILEKACKMYSDLKGAGHLLHSFSVNLSRQDFKHEELFDRVNQILASYDVPHESIKLEITESLMLEDLESFKRTFTRFTDAGYTVWIDDFGSGYSSLNMLQNYSFDLLKLDMLFLRDFSEQKKKMIASVINLSKSLGFHTLVEGVEEKEQLEFLRDAGCEAVQGYLLAKPLSGQELSDLFEDQPSLVEALEDKYYWNSIGQLNLLSANPLEEFEGEQDLYASNRVALLEISQESMKYVYVNKSYLDCIVELGYPSLEDLEDAFNNRKSDQYLMLKKMMDEAVGTGMIREIEYINNDVFYRLRAKLLARKKDHAMVALKLSTFDSDREIETAKEMLSYGNALFSTYELVVMIYPDSNTVNRIYTTHNLPVYDREATIHISLRKFCEAEVAPVDQERYMRFLDFDTLKDRIKDGKRGFISGFFRMCWVQERYNWYVARATLLPSAGEFAIMLTIQALQQKESDCVDRLSHEHPEFFV
;
A
#
# COMPACT_ATOMS: atom_id res chain seq x y z
N MET A 1 -35.75 -30.32 -13.38
CA MET A 1 -35.43 -31.74 -13.58
C MET A 1 -36.68 -32.59 -13.33
N ALA A 2 -36.78 -33.78 -13.95
CA ALA A 2 -37.94 -34.66 -13.82
C ALA A 2 -38.10 -35.16 -12.37
N SER A 3 -39.34 -35.37 -11.90
CA SER A 3 -39.65 -35.75 -10.50
C SER A 3 -38.85 -36.96 -10.00
N GLY A 4 -38.56 -37.93 -10.88
CA GLY A 4 -37.78 -39.13 -10.52
C GLY A 4 -36.31 -38.87 -10.18
N CYS A 5 -35.71 -37.74 -10.57
CA CYS A 5 -34.35 -37.39 -10.17
C CYS A 5 -34.31 -36.94 -8.69
N LYS A 6 -35.34 -36.21 -8.25
CA LYS A 6 -35.45 -35.74 -6.87
C LYS A 6 -35.60 -36.92 -5.90
N ASP A 7 -36.55 -37.82 -6.17
CA ASP A 7 -36.80 -38.98 -5.32
C ASP A 7 -35.55 -39.89 -5.25
N TYR A 8 -34.87 -40.10 -6.40
CA TYR A 8 -33.63 -40.87 -6.44
C TYR A 8 -32.52 -40.27 -5.56
N ILE A 9 -32.29 -38.95 -5.65
CA ILE A 9 -31.29 -38.25 -4.83
C ILE A 9 -31.59 -38.45 -3.34
N LEU A 10 -32.83 -38.27 -2.91
CA LEU A 10 -33.20 -38.42 -1.50
C LEU A 10 -33.04 -39.87 -1.01
N GLU A 11 -33.41 -40.85 -1.83
CA GLU A 11 -33.30 -42.28 -1.48
C GLU A 11 -31.85 -42.77 -1.35
N HIS A 12 -30.91 -42.22 -2.14
CA HIS A 12 -29.53 -42.70 -2.21
C HIS A 12 -28.51 -41.81 -1.48
N PHE A 13 -28.93 -40.65 -0.95
CA PHE A 13 -28.02 -39.67 -0.32
C PHE A 13 -27.25 -40.25 0.87
N SER A 14 -27.93 -40.87 1.83
CA SER A 14 -27.28 -41.45 3.02
C SER A 14 -26.27 -42.54 2.64
N GLU A 15 -26.63 -43.43 1.71
CA GLU A 15 -25.71 -44.47 1.22
C GLU A 15 -24.50 -43.85 0.50
N ALA A 16 -24.71 -42.80 -0.30
CA ALA A 16 -23.64 -42.12 -1.00
C ALA A 16 -22.66 -41.39 -0.05
N LEU A 17 -23.16 -40.83 1.05
CA LEU A 17 -22.31 -40.25 2.10
C LEU A 17 -21.45 -41.34 2.77
N GLU A 18 -22.08 -42.43 3.23
CA GLU A 18 -21.38 -43.53 3.93
C GLU A 18 -20.32 -44.22 3.05
N ASN A 19 -20.63 -44.41 1.76
CA ASN A 19 -19.71 -45.03 0.81
C ASN A 19 -18.64 -44.06 0.28
N GLY A 20 -18.67 -42.79 0.70
CA GLY A 20 -17.71 -41.78 0.28
C GLY A 20 -17.85 -41.33 -1.18
N CYS A 21 -19.00 -41.59 -1.82
CA CYS A 21 -19.33 -41.20 -3.19
C CYS A 21 -19.51 -39.68 -3.37
N ILE A 22 -19.70 -38.96 -2.26
CA ILE A 22 -19.77 -37.50 -2.21
C ILE A 22 -18.43 -36.96 -1.68
N PHE A 23 -17.78 -36.07 -2.42
CA PHE A 23 -16.43 -35.58 -2.08
C PHE A 23 -16.18 -34.17 -2.64
N PRO A 24 -15.25 -33.40 -2.05
CA PRO A 24 -14.92 -32.08 -2.54
C PRO A 24 -14.03 -32.14 -3.78
N PHE A 25 -14.38 -31.32 -4.76
CA PHE A 25 -13.39 -30.73 -5.67
C PHE A 25 -12.96 -29.38 -5.08
N PHE A 26 -11.76 -28.93 -5.42
CA PHE A 26 -11.16 -27.70 -4.93
C PHE A 26 -10.97 -26.73 -6.09
N HIS A 27 -11.58 -25.56 -6.01
CA HIS A 27 -11.44 -24.52 -7.02
C HIS A 27 -10.44 -23.46 -6.51
N PRO A 28 -9.23 -23.38 -7.08
CA PRO A 28 -8.20 -22.49 -6.58
C PRO A 28 -8.59 -21.02 -6.75
N ILE A 29 -8.31 -20.23 -5.71
CA ILE A 29 -8.51 -18.78 -5.66
C ILE A 29 -7.15 -18.12 -5.77
N TYR A 30 -7.02 -17.20 -6.72
CA TYR A 30 -5.75 -16.56 -7.05
C TYR A 30 -5.75 -15.11 -6.60
N ARG A 31 -4.62 -14.66 -6.05
CA ARG A 31 -4.38 -13.24 -5.84
C ARG A 31 -4.17 -12.54 -7.17
N THR A 32 -4.98 -11.52 -7.43
CA THR A 32 -5.01 -10.83 -8.72
C THR A 32 -3.68 -10.17 -9.07
N MET A 33 -2.97 -9.65 -8.06
CA MET A 33 -1.70 -8.93 -8.26
C MET A 33 -0.52 -9.86 -8.55
N THR A 34 -0.46 -11.02 -7.92
CA THR A 34 0.69 -11.93 -7.99
C THR A 34 0.46 -13.13 -8.89
N GLY A 35 -0.80 -13.44 -9.19
CA GLY A 35 -1.19 -14.68 -9.88
C GLY A 35 -0.96 -15.94 -9.05
N LYS A 36 -0.76 -15.81 -7.73
CA LYS A 36 -0.54 -16.96 -6.83
C LYS A 36 -1.83 -17.44 -6.18
N ILE A 37 -1.92 -18.73 -5.94
CA ILE A 37 -3.04 -19.37 -5.23
C ILE A 37 -2.94 -19.04 -3.74
N THR A 38 -4.01 -18.46 -3.18
CA THR A 38 -4.09 -18.07 -1.76
C THR A 38 -5.01 -18.97 -0.95
N CYS A 39 -6.04 -19.50 -1.59
CA CYS A 39 -7.07 -20.33 -1.00
C CYS A 39 -7.58 -21.32 -2.06
N ALA A 40 -8.34 -22.32 -1.63
CA ALA A 40 -9.11 -23.16 -2.54
C ALA A 40 -10.49 -23.41 -1.95
N GLU A 41 -11.52 -23.21 -2.76
CA GLU A 41 -12.91 -23.44 -2.35
C GLU A 41 -13.28 -24.90 -2.52
N ALA A 42 -13.79 -25.52 -1.45
CA ALA A 42 -14.26 -26.90 -1.47
C ALA A 42 -15.71 -26.95 -1.99
N LEU A 43 -15.87 -27.51 -3.18
CA LEU A 43 -17.14 -27.64 -3.88
C LEU A 43 -17.59 -29.10 -3.91
N ALA A 44 -18.78 -29.37 -3.39
CA ALA A 44 -19.35 -30.72 -3.39
C ALA A 44 -19.45 -31.32 -4.80
N ARG A 45 -19.10 -32.59 -4.95
CA ARG A 45 -19.38 -33.41 -6.13
C ARG A 45 -19.89 -34.76 -5.67
N TRP A 46 -20.80 -35.34 -6.45
CA TRP A 46 -21.35 -36.65 -6.18
C TRP A 46 -21.11 -37.57 -7.37
N SER A 47 -20.26 -38.58 -7.19
CA SER A 47 -20.07 -39.66 -8.16
C SER A 47 -21.18 -40.70 -7.97
N ASP A 48 -22.19 -40.63 -8.81
CA ASP A 48 -23.34 -41.53 -8.79
C ASP A 48 -23.23 -42.62 -9.87
N PRO A 49 -23.53 -43.90 -9.56
CA PRO A 49 -23.45 -44.98 -10.53
C PRO A 49 -24.44 -44.87 -11.71
N GLN A 50 -25.57 -44.19 -11.53
CA GLN A 50 -26.61 -44.04 -12.55
C GLN A 50 -26.44 -42.75 -13.36
N TYR A 51 -26.12 -41.65 -12.70
CA TYR A 51 -26.06 -40.31 -13.30
C TYR A 51 -24.64 -39.78 -13.55
N GLY A 52 -23.61 -40.53 -13.15
CA GLY A 52 -22.23 -40.10 -13.28
C GLY A 52 -21.88 -39.02 -12.25
N LEU A 53 -21.01 -38.07 -12.62
CA LEU A 53 -20.61 -37.00 -11.73
C LEU A 53 -21.65 -35.87 -11.72
N LEU A 54 -22.43 -35.81 -10.63
CA LEU A 54 -23.40 -34.75 -10.37
C LEU A 54 -22.72 -33.50 -9.80
N SER A 55 -23.19 -32.33 -10.24
CA SER A 55 -22.74 -31.02 -9.77
C SER A 55 -23.63 -30.50 -8.64
N PRO A 56 -23.16 -29.52 -7.83
CA PRO A 56 -23.95 -28.92 -6.76
C PRO A 56 -25.36 -28.48 -7.19
N ALA A 57 -25.47 -27.86 -8.37
CA ALA A 57 -26.73 -27.40 -8.93
C ALA A 57 -27.76 -28.53 -9.16
N ASP A 58 -27.30 -29.78 -9.21
CA ASP A 58 -28.16 -30.93 -9.44
C ASP A 58 -28.84 -31.44 -8.14
N PHE A 59 -28.23 -31.23 -6.97
CA PHE A 59 -28.71 -31.83 -5.72
C PHE A 59 -28.83 -30.87 -4.52
N ILE A 60 -28.12 -29.73 -4.48
CA ILE A 60 -28.15 -28.83 -3.31
C ILE A 60 -29.58 -28.38 -2.98
N THR A 61 -30.32 -27.83 -3.94
CA THR A 61 -31.70 -27.36 -3.69
C THR A 61 -32.62 -28.48 -3.21
N ILE A 62 -32.39 -29.72 -3.66
CA ILE A 62 -33.18 -30.89 -3.22
C ILE A 62 -32.88 -31.21 -1.76
N LEU A 63 -31.61 -31.23 -1.38
CA LEU A 63 -31.19 -31.52 -0.01
C LEU A 63 -31.57 -30.39 0.95
N GLU A 64 -31.55 -29.13 0.48
CA GLU A 64 -32.10 -28.01 1.24
C GLU A 64 -33.59 -28.19 1.47
N ASP A 65 -34.40 -28.45 0.44
CA ASP A 65 -35.85 -28.61 0.62
C ASP A 65 -36.22 -29.69 1.65
N ASP A 66 -35.40 -30.74 1.81
CA ASP A 66 -35.62 -31.89 2.69
C ASP A 66 -34.85 -31.84 4.03
N GLY A 67 -34.05 -30.80 4.28
CA GLY A 67 -33.30 -30.66 5.55
C GLY A 67 -32.05 -31.53 5.66
N LEU A 68 -31.55 -32.06 4.55
CA LEU A 68 -30.37 -32.95 4.49
C LEU A 68 -29.05 -32.22 4.18
N ILE A 69 -29.13 -30.92 3.87
CA ILE A 69 -27.96 -30.12 3.47
C ILE A 69 -26.90 -30.02 4.59
N PHE A 70 -27.33 -30.01 5.85
CA PHE A 70 -26.40 -29.95 6.99
C PHE A 70 -25.45 -31.16 7.02
N ASP A 71 -25.95 -32.36 6.72
CA ASP A 71 -25.13 -33.57 6.67
C ASP A 71 -24.15 -33.54 5.49
N LEU A 72 -24.55 -32.95 4.36
CA LEU A 72 -23.67 -32.71 3.22
C LEU A 72 -22.53 -31.77 3.62
N ASP A 73 -22.86 -30.59 4.13
CA ASP A 73 -21.90 -29.51 4.39
C ASP A 73 -20.89 -29.94 5.47
N MET A 74 -21.34 -30.63 6.53
CA MET A 74 -20.44 -31.21 7.53
C MET A 74 -19.53 -32.30 6.94
N THR A 75 -20.03 -33.12 6.01
CA THR A 75 -19.21 -34.15 5.34
C THR A 75 -18.17 -33.52 4.41
N ILE A 76 -18.53 -32.47 3.67
CA ILE A 76 -17.62 -31.74 2.80
C ILE A 76 -16.55 -31.02 3.62
N LEU A 77 -16.93 -30.39 4.73
CA LEU A 77 -16.00 -29.79 5.69
C LEU A 77 -15.01 -30.84 6.23
N GLU A 78 -15.50 -32.00 6.66
CA GLU A 78 -14.65 -33.08 7.18
C GLU A 78 -13.61 -33.53 6.14
N LYS A 79 -14.03 -33.73 4.89
CA LYS A 79 -13.15 -34.12 3.80
C LYS A 79 -12.16 -33.01 3.40
N ALA A 80 -12.59 -31.75 3.45
CA ALA A 80 -11.71 -30.61 3.21
C ALA A 80 -10.65 -30.46 4.32
N CYS A 81 -11.04 -30.63 5.59
CA CYS A 81 -10.12 -30.65 6.73
C CYS A 81 -9.10 -31.79 6.60
N LYS A 82 -9.54 -32.98 6.21
CA LYS A 82 -8.64 -34.10 5.93
C LYS A 82 -7.64 -33.75 4.82
N MET A 83 -8.12 -33.24 3.69
CA MET A 83 -7.27 -32.85 2.56
C MET A 83 -6.24 -31.80 2.97
N TYR A 84 -6.65 -30.78 3.73
CA TYR A 84 -5.73 -29.77 4.27
C TYR A 84 -4.65 -30.39 5.15
N SER A 85 -5.03 -31.30 6.06
CA SER A 85 -4.08 -31.99 6.94
C SER A 85 -3.08 -32.85 6.17
N ASP A 86 -3.55 -33.57 5.15
CA ASP A 86 -2.72 -34.37 4.25
C ASP A 86 -1.72 -33.49 3.48
N LEU A 87 -2.18 -32.37 2.90
CA LEU A 87 -1.32 -31.42 2.19
C LEU A 87 -0.26 -30.80 3.10
N LYS A 88 -0.65 -30.41 4.32
CA LYS A 88 0.28 -29.88 5.33
C LYS A 88 1.31 -30.95 5.73
N GLY A 89 0.89 -32.20 5.91
CA GLY A 89 1.77 -33.33 6.22
C GLY A 89 2.78 -33.65 5.09
N ALA A 90 2.39 -33.42 3.84
CA ALA A 90 3.27 -33.52 2.67
C ALA A 90 4.17 -32.29 2.43
N GLY A 91 4.01 -31.23 3.24
CA GLY A 91 4.85 -30.03 3.18
C GLY A 91 4.41 -28.98 2.17
N HIS A 92 3.17 -29.05 1.68
CA HIS A 92 2.62 -28.04 0.78
C HIS A 92 2.38 -26.69 1.47
N LEU A 93 2.41 -25.62 0.68
CA LEU A 93 2.30 -24.23 1.17
C LEU A 93 0.87 -23.70 1.27
N LEU A 94 -0.14 -24.44 0.78
CA LEU A 94 -1.53 -23.97 0.81
C LEU A 94 -1.99 -23.87 2.27
N HIS A 95 -2.30 -22.65 2.68
CA HIS A 95 -2.49 -22.33 4.09
C HIS A 95 -3.95 -22.06 4.46
N SER A 96 -4.86 -22.03 3.48
CA SER A 96 -6.30 -21.94 3.72
C SER A 96 -7.16 -22.59 2.64
N PHE A 97 -8.38 -22.95 3.03
CA PHE A 97 -9.47 -23.38 2.16
C PHE A 97 -10.78 -22.71 2.60
N SER A 98 -11.76 -22.65 1.70
CA SER A 98 -13.09 -22.15 1.99
C SER A 98 -14.15 -23.23 1.84
N VAL A 99 -15.23 -23.13 2.61
CA VAL A 99 -16.39 -24.03 2.54
C VAL A 99 -17.67 -23.20 2.58
N ASN A 100 -18.68 -23.67 1.85
CA ASN A 100 -20.01 -23.11 1.90
C ASN A 100 -20.75 -23.61 3.13
N LEU A 101 -21.49 -22.73 3.79
CA LEU A 101 -22.47 -23.08 4.81
C LEU A 101 -23.85 -22.66 4.33
N SER A 102 -24.72 -23.64 4.11
CA SER A 102 -26.07 -23.37 3.64
C SER A 102 -26.91 -22.68 4.70
N ARG A 103 -27.96 -21.99 4.24
CA ARG A 103 -28.91 -21.29 5.11
C ARG A 103 -29.48 -22.19 6.21
N GLN A 104 -29.71 -23.45 5.90
CA GLN A 104 -30.34 -24.37 6.84
C GLN A 104 -29.43 -24.76 7.98
N ASP A 105 -28.11 -24.74 7.79
CA ASP A 105 -27.13 -25.07 8.81
C ASP A 105 -27.27 -24.17 10.03
N PHE A 106 -27.55 -22.89 9.81
CA PHE A 106 -27.74 -21.90 10.86
C PHE A 106 -29.04 -22.08 11.67
N LYS A 107 -29.89 -23.05 11.31
CA LYS A 107 -31.00 -23.50 12.14
C LYS A 107 -30.56 -24.55 13.17
N HIS A 108 -29.41 -25.20 12.98
CA HIS A 108 -28.86 -26.17 13.90
C HIS A 108 -28.03 -25.46 14.98
N GLU A 109 -28.45 -25.58 16.24
CA GLU A 109 -27.77 -24.91 17.36
C GLU A 109 -26.34 -25.42 17.59
N GLU A 110 -26.07 -26.65 17.14
CA GLU A 110 -24.79 -27.34 17.26
C GLU A 110 -23.79 -27.02 16.14
N LEU A 111 -24.17 -26.23 15.11
CA LEU A 111 -23.31 -25.94 13.95
C LEU A 111 -21.89 -25.51 14.38
N PHE A 112 -21.80 -24.50 15.24
CA PHE A 112 -20.50 -24.01 15.72
C PHE A 112 -19.68 -25.09 16.42
N ASP A 113 -20.31 -25.88 17.28
CA ASP A 113 -19.62 -26.92 18.05
C ASP A 113 -19.18 -28.07 17.13
N ARG A 114 -19.99 -28.41 16.13
CA ARG A 114 -19.70 -29.43 15.12
C ARG A 114 -18.53 -29.03 14.22
N VAL A 115 -18.51 -27.78 13.73
CA VAL A 115 -17.40 -27.23 12.95
C VAL A 115 -16.10 -27.33 13.76
N ASN A 116 -16.10 -26.84 15.00
CA ASN A 116 -14.90 -26.91 15.87
C ASN A 116 -14.45 -28.35 16.15
N GLN A 117 -15.39 -29.28 16.34
CA GLN A 117 -15.08 -30.68 16.54
C GLN A 117 -14.37 -31.29 15.31
N ILE A 118 -14.86 -30.99 14.11
CA ILE A 118 -14.26 -31.47 12.87
C ILE A 118 -12.84 -30.90 12.71
N LEU A 119 -12.67 -29.58 12.85
CA LEU A 119 -11.35 -28.95 12.76
C LEU A 119 -10.34 -29.55 13.75
N ALA A 120 -10.76 -29.76 15.00
CA ALA A 120 -9.92 -30.35 16.04
C ALA A 120 -9.52 -31.80 15.73
N SER A 121 -10.39 -32.56 15.06
CA SER A 121 -10.13 -33.97 14.69
C SER A 121 -9.03 -34.11 13.64
N TYR A 122 -8.76 -33.06 12.86
CA TYR A 122 -7.76 -33.03 11.78
C TYR A 122 -6.59 -32.06 12.02
N ASP A 123 -6.50 -31.46 13.22
CA ASP A 123 -5.49 -30.44 13.58
C ASP A 123 -5.49 -29.24 12.62
N VAL A 124 -6.68 -28.78 12.24
CA VAL A 124 -6.88 -27.62 11.36
C VAL A 124 -7.09 -26.36 12.21
N PRO A 125 -6.22 -25.34 12.11
CA PRO A 125 -6.45 -24.06 12.75
C PRO A 125 -7.67 -23.36 12.15
N HIS A 126 -8.51 -22.72 12.98
CA HIS A 126 -9.67 -21.99 12.48
C HIS A 126 -9.29 -20.83 11.52
N GLU A 127 -8.09 -20.27 11.64
CA GLU A 127 -7.58 -19.23 10.73
C GLU A 127 -7.36 -19.73 9.27
N SER A 128 -7.28 -21.05 9.10
CA SER A 128 -7.10 -21.72 7.81
C SER A 128 -8.41 -22.03 7.09
N ILE A 129 -9.56 -21.95 7.77
CA ILE A 129 -10.87 -22.09 7.13
C ILE A 129 -11.49 -20.73 6.87
N LYS A 130 -12.18 -20.59 5.73
CA LYS A 130 -13.05 -19.47 5.38
C LYS A 130 -14.48 -19.98 5.27
N LEU A 131 -15.38 -19.39 6.03
CA LEU A 131 -16.80 -19.76 6.00
C LEU A 131 -17.50 -18.87 4.99
N GLU A 132 -18.01 -19.45 3.92
CA GLU A 132 -18.75 -18.75 2.88
C GLU A 132 -20.24 -18.83 3.20
N ILE A 133 -20.91 -17.67 3.20
CA ILE A 133 -22.31 -17.53 3.54
C ILE A 133 -22.99 -16.67 2.50
N THR A 134 -24.07 -17.17 1.90
CA THR A 134 -24.79 -16.43 0.86
C THR A 134 -25.42 -15.13 1.39
N GLU A 135 -25.46 -14.09 0.54
CA GLU A 135 -26.10 -12.81 0.85
C GLU A 135 -27.55 -12.98 1.34
N SER A 136 -28.30 -13.91 0.73
CA SER A 136 -29.72 -14.12 1.02
C SER A 136 -29.98 -14.48 2.49
N LEU A 137 -29.10 -15.24 3.13
CA LEU A 137 -29.26 -15.66 4.53
C LEU A 137 -29.17 -14.46 5.49
N MET A 138 -28.31 -13.47 5.19
CA MET A 138 -28.10 -12.29 6.03
C MET A 138 -29.35 -11.39 6.13
N LEU A 139 -30.19 -11.41 5.08
CA LEU A 139 -31.35 -10.53 4.94
C LEU A 139 -32.57 -10.99 5.73
N GLU A 140 -32.60 -12.25 6.16
CA GLU A 140 -33.80 -12.85 6.74
C GLU A 140 -34.00 -12.59 8.23
N ASP A 141 -33.07 -11.85 8.84
CA ASP A 141 -33.14 -11.40 10.23
C ASP A 141 -33.44 -12.54 11.24
N LEU A 142 -32.85 -13.72 10.99
CA LEU A 142 -33.02 -14.89 11.84
C LEU A 142 -32.19 -14.75 13.12
N GLU A 143 -32.83 -14.81 14.29
CA GLU A 143 -32.13 -14.77 15.59
C GLU A 143 -31.12 -15.92 15.76
N SER A 144 -31.44 -17.12 15.24
CA SER A 144 -30.51 -18.26 15.27
C SER A 144 -29.26 -18.00 14.43
N PHE A 145 -29.43 -17.37 13.27
CA PHE A 145 -28.33 -16.97 12.40
C PHE A 145 -27.43 -15.96 13.11
N LYS A 146 -27.99 -14.86 13.63
CA LYS A 146 -27.20 -13.83 14.34
C LYS A 146 -26.38 -14.43 15.48
N ARG A 147 -27.01 -15.26 16.32
CA ARG A 147 -26.34 -15.89 17.46
C ARG A 147 -25.17 -16.76 17.02
N THR A 148 -25.35 -17.62 16.03
CA THR A 148 -24.30 -18.52 15.55
C THR A 148 -23.21 -17.78 14.77
N PHE A 149 -23.59 -16.80 13.95
CA PHE A 149 -22.67 -15.90 13.26
C PHE A 149 -21.78 -15.16 14.24
N THR A 150 -22.35 -14.54 15.29
CA THR A 150 -21.59 -13.87 16.35
C THR A 150 -20.62 -14.83 17.06
N ARG A 151 -21.01 -16.09 17.31
CA ARG A 151 -20.09 -17.09 17.88
C ARG A 151 -18.88 -17.33 16.98
N PHE A 152 -19.08 -17.44 15.67
CA PHE A 152 -17.98 -17.60 14.72
C PHE A 152 -17.07 -16.37 14.68
N THR A 153 -17.63 -15.17 14.56
CA THR A 153 -16.84 -13.93 14.50
C THR A 153 -16.08 -13.67 15.81
N ASP A 154 -16.71 -13.87 16.97
CA ASP A 154 -16.08 -13.71 18.29
C ASP A 154 -14.95 -14.72 18.53
N ALA A 155 -15.06 -15.90 17.91
CA ALA A 155 -14.01 -16.91 17.92
C ALA A 155 -12.89 -16.66 16.88
N GLY A 156 -12.98 -15.59 16.07
CA GLY A 156 -11.96 -15.22 15.10
C GLY A 156 -12.03 -15.97 13.77
N TYR A 157 -13.17 -16.61 13.45
CA TYR A 157 -13.35 -17.21 12.12
C TYR A 157 -13.41 -16.11 11.06
N THR A 158 -12.75 -16.37 9.92
CA THR A 158 -12.90 -15.51 8.75
C THR A 158 -14.19 -15.88 8.02
N VAL A 159 -15.04 -14.88 7.80
CA VAL A 159 -16.34 -15.07 7.15
C VAL A 159 -16.38 -14.29 5.84
N TRP A 160 -16.79 -14.98 4.78
CA TRP A 160 -16.92 -14.45 3.44
C TRP A 160 -18.39 -14.41 3.05
N ILE A 161 -18.82 -13.28 2.50
CA ILE A 161 -20.16 -13.17 1.93
C ILE A 161 -20.10 -13.61 0.48
N ASP A 162 -20.93 -14.60 0.15
CA ASP A 162 -21.00 -15.21 -1.16
C ASP A 162 -22.21 -14.76 -1.97
N ASP A 163 -22.13 -14.96 -3.29
CA ASP A 163 -23.18 -14.65 -4.26
C ASP A 163 -23.67 -13.18 -4.24
N PHE A 164 -22.81 -12.23 -3.83
CA PHE A 164 -23.23 -10.84 -3.70
C PHE A 164 -23.67 -10.30 -5.06
N GLY A 165 -24.92 -9.79 -5.12
CA GLY A 165 -25.50 -9.22 -6.34
C GLY A 165 -26.23 -10.18 -7.27
N SER A 166 -26.40 -11.44 -6.87
CA SER A 166 -27.31 -12.39 -7.53
C SER A 166 -28.80 -12.12 -7.23
N GLY A 167 -29.11 -11.38 -6.15
CA GLY A 167 -30.45 -11.07 -5.66
C GLY A 167 -30.72 -9.59 -5.36
N TYR A 168 -31.53 -9.31 -4.33
CA TYR A 168 -31.76 -7.94 -3.85
C TYR A 168 -30.56 -7.48 -3.00
N SER A 169 -29.55 -6.88 -3.62
CA SER A 169 -28.41 -6.38 -2.88
C SER A 169 -28.80 -5.32 -1.87
N SER A 170 -28.63 -5.62 -0.59
CA SER A 170 -28.99 -4.69 0.48
C SER A 170 -27.73 -4.08 1.07
N LEU A 171 -27.49 -2.81 0.76
CA LEU A 171 -26.47 -2.02 1.44
C LEU A 171 -26.62 -2.04 2.97
N ASN A 172 -27.84 -2.31 3.49
CA ASN A 172 -28.06 -2.49 4.92
C ASN A 172 -27.31 -3.70 5.50
N MET A 173 -27.09 -4.76 4.73
CA MET A 173 -26.34 -5.93 5.20
C MET A 173 -24.88 -5.53 5.50
N LEU A 174 -24.27 -4.76 4.59
CA LEU A 174 -22.90 -4.25 4.74
C LEU A 174 -22.71 -3.35 5.96
N GLN A 175 -23.79 -2.76 6.50
CA GLN A 175 -23.73 -1.90 7.69
C GLN A 175 -23.93 -2.66 9.01
N ASN A 176 -24.61 -3.80 8.98
CA ASN A 176 -25.08 -4.48 10.20
C ASN A 176 -24.25 -5.71 10.57
N TYR A 177 -23.45 -6.24 9.64
CA TYR A 177 -22.63 -7.43 9.86
C TYR A 177 -21.15 -7.12 9.64
N SER A 178 -20.30 -7.67 10.51
CA SER A 178 -18.85 -7.63 10.35
C SER A 178 -18.40 -8.94 9.71
N PHE A 179 -17.84 -8.85 8.52
CA PHE A 179 -17.28 -9.96 7.75
C PHE A 179 -15.99 -9.48 7.06
N ASP A 180 -15.20 -10.42 6.55
CA ASP A 180 -13.84 -10.12 6.08
C ASP A 180 -13.77 -9.84 4.59
N LEU A 181 -14.58 -10.54 3.79
CA LEU A 181 -14.49 -10.52 2.33
C LEU A 181 -15.86 -10.56 1.67
N LEU A 182 -16.01 -9.80 0.58
CA LEU A 182 -17.15 -9.83 -0.30
C LEU A 182 -16.78 -10.54 -1.61
N LYS A 183 -17.43 -11.69 -1.89
CA LYS A 183 -17.33 -12.41 -3.16
C LYS A 183 -18.43 -11.92 -4.10
N LEU A 184 -18.04 -11.41 -5.26
CA LEU A 184 -18.98 -10.99 -6.31
C LEU A 184 -19.21 -12.14 -7.27
N ASP A 185 -20.49 -12.44 -7.49
CA ASP A 185 -20.95 -13.53 -8.35
C ASP A 185 -20.54 -13.38 -9.82
N MET A 186 -20.40 -14.51 -10.51
CA MET A 186 -20.02 -14.56 -11.94
C MET A 186 -20.94 -13.77 -12.87
N LEU A 187 -22.21 -13.51 -12.51
CA LEU A 187 -23.14 -12.71 -13.31
C LEU A 187 -22.68 -11.24 -13.45
N PHE A 188 -21.74 -10.77 -12.63
CA PHE A 188 -21.10 -9.47 -12.83
C PHE A 188 -20.23 -9.44 -14.09
N LEU A 189 -19.55 -10.54 -14.40
CA LEU A 189 -18.65 -10.64 -15.55
C LEU A 189 -19.35 -11.07 -16.83
N ARG A 190 -20.57 -11.61 -16.72
CA ARG A 190 -21.41 -11.91 -17.88
C ARG A 190 -21.75 -10.64 -18.65
N ASP A 191 -21.64 -10.71 -19.99
CA ASP A 191 -21.89 -9.59 -20.90
C ASP A 191 -21.05 -8.34 -20.53
N PHE A 192 -19.73 -8.52 -20.42
CA PHE A 192 -18.70 -7.61 -19.89
C PHE A 192 -18.59 -6.24 -20.58
N SER A 193 -19.66 -5.46 -20.51
CA SER A 193 -19.82 -4.14 -21.10
C SER A 193 -19.21 -3.04 -20.21
N GLU A 194 -19.03 -1.85 -20.77
CA GLU A 194 -18.57 -0.67 -20.01
C GLU A 194 -19.48 -0.31 -18.83
N GLN A 195 -20.79 -0.57 -18.93
CA GLN A 195 -21.71 -0.38 -17.82
C GLN A 195 -21.46 -1.40 -16.69
N LYS A 196 -21.21 -2.66 -17.03
CA LYS A 196 -20.85 -3.71 -16.06
C LYS A 196 -19.51 -3.42 -15.39
N LYS A 197 -18.49 -3.01 -16.15
CA LYS A 197 -17.20 -2.55 -15.61
C LYS A 197 -17.38 -1.44 -14.57
N LYS A 198 -18.15 -0.40 -14.88
CA LYS A 198 -18.45 0.68 -13.92
C LYS A 198 -19.16 0.18 -12.66
N MET A 199 -20.10 -0.75 -12.80
CA MET A 199 -20.81 -1.35 -11.66
C MET A 199 -19.84 -2.15 -10.76
N ILE A 200 -19.02 -3.02 -11.35
CA ILE A 200 -18.01 -3.80 -10.62
C ILE A 200 -17.03 -2.88 -9.90
N ALA A 201 -16.49 -1.87 -10.60
CA ALA A 201 -15.58 -0.89 -10.01
C ALA A 201 -16.24 -0.13 -8.85
N SER A 202 -17.52 0.22 -8.97
CA SER A 202 -18.26 0.90 -7.89
C SER A 202 -18.43 0.02 -6.65
N VAL A 203 -18.74 -1.27 -6.85
CA VAL A 203 -18.84 -2.25 -5.75
C VAL A 203 -17.49 -2.47 -5.10
N ILE A 204 -16.42 -2.67 -5.87
CA ILE A 204 -15.06 -2.80 -5.32
C ILE A 204 -14.69 -1.57 -4.51
N ASN A 205 -14.88 -0.37 -5.08
CA ASN A 205 -14.60 0.89 -4.40
C ASN A 205 -15.35 0.99 -3.06
N LEU A 206 -16.65 0.66 -3.05
CA LEU A 206 -17.46 0.65 -1.83
C LEU A 206 -16.92 -0.35 -0.80
N SER A 207 -16.64 -1.59 -1.21
CA SER A 207 -16.11 -2.63 -0.32
C SER A 207 -14.81 -2.19 0.34
N LYS A 208 -13.86 -1.63 -0.43
CA LYS A 208 -12.61 -1.07 0.13
C LYS A 208 -12.85 0.07 1.10
N SER A 209 -13.81 0.94 0.79
CA SER A 209 -14.17 2.07 1.63
C SER A 209 -14.74 1.65 2.99
N LEU A 210 -15.38 0.47 3.03
CA LEU A 210 -15.91 -0.15 4.25
C LEU A 210 -14.87 -1.07 4.93
N GLY A 211 -13.68 -1.23 4.36
CA GLY A 211 -12.61 -2.09 4.90
C GLY A 211 -12.74 -3.58 4.55
N PHE A 212 -13.64 -3.95 3.64
CA PHE A 212 -13.83 -5.34 3.23
C PHE A 212 -12.86 -5.75 2.12
N HIS A 213 -12.37 -6.98 2.21
CA HIS A 213 -11.64 -7.61 1.12
C HIS A 213 -12.58 -7.94 -0.05
N THR A 214 -12.03 -8.12 -1.26
CA THR A 214 -12.84 -8.39 -2.47
C THR A 214 -12.34 -9.59 -3.26
N LEU A 215 -13.28 -10.45 -3.66
CA LEU A 215 -13.07 -11.55 -4.59
C LEU A 215 -14.09 -11.46 -5.73
N VAL A 216 -13.71 -11.77 -6.97
CA VAL A 216 -14.66 -11.89 -8.08
C VAL A 216 -14.56 -13.28 -8.71
N GLU A 217 -15.71 -13.91 -8.92
CA GLU A 217 -15.83 -15.23 -9.49
C GLU A 217 -16.13 -15.22 -10.99
N GLY A 218 -15.96 -16.37 -11.64
CA GLY A 218 -16.31 -16.57 -13.04
C GLY A 218 -15.40 -15.85 -14.03
N VAL A 219 -14.13 -15.63 -13.69
CA VAL A 219 -13.16 -15.06 -14.63
C VAL A 219 -12.84 -16.07 -15.74
N GLU A 220 -13.22 -15.75 -16.98
CA GLU A 220 -13.05 -16.62 -18.15
C GLU A 220 -12.12 -16.01 -19.22
N GLU A 221 -11.95 -14.69 -19.21
CA GLU A 221 -11.18 -13.97 -20.23
C GLU A 221 -10.08 -13.07 -19.64
N LYS A 222 -8.97 -12.91 -20.37
CA LYS A 222 -7.84 -12.07 -19.92
C LYS A 222 -8.23 -10.62 -19.70
N GLU A 223 -9.13 -10.07 -20.53
CA GLU A 223 -9.61 -8.68 -20.38
C GLU A 223 -10.32 -8.48 -19.03
N GLN A 224 -11.08 -9.48 -18.57
CA GLN A 224 -11.75 -9.44 -17.27
C GLN A 224 -10.71 -9.42 -16.14
N LEU A 225 -9.69 -10.28 -16.21
CA LEU A 225 -8.62 -10.34 -15.22
C LEU A 225 -7.84 -9.03 -15.14
N GLU A 226 -7.47 -8.46 -16.28
CA GLU A 226 -6.73 -7.18 -16.36
C GLU A 226 -7.56 -6.04 -15.77
N PHE A 227 -8.84 -5.94 -16.13
CA PHE A 227 -9.76 -4.96 -15.56
C PHE A 227 -9.90 -5.12 -14.03
N LEU A 228 -10.06 -6.35 -13.53
CA LEU A 228 -10.21 -6.61 -12.10
C LEU A 228 -8.94 -6.25 -11.34
N ARG A 229 -7.77 -6.52 -11.92
CA ARG A 229 -6.47 -6.07 -11.39
C ARG A 229 -6.44 -4.55 -11.30
N ASP A 230 -6.82 -3.85 -12.36
CA ASP A 230 -6.78 -2.38 -12.40
C ASP A 230 -7.83 -1.73 -11.49
N ALA A 231 -8.95 -2.42 -11.25
CA ALA A 231 -9.95 -2.00 -10.29
C ALA A 231 -9.52 -2.23 -8.82
N GLY A 232 -8.40 -2.93 -8.57
CA GLY A 232 -7.94 -3.26 -7.23
C GLY A 232 -8.70 -4.42 -6.56
N CYS A 233 -9.28 -5.33 -7.36
CA CYS A 233 -9.82 -6.58 -6.85
C CYS A 233 -8.67 -7.46 -6.32
N GLU A 234 -8.81 -8.02 -5.11
CA GLU A 234 -7.67 -8.69 -4.45
C GLU A 234 -7.49 -10.14 -4.89
N ALA A 235 -8.61 -10.83 -5.09
CA ALA A 235 -8.63 -12.22 -5.42
C ALA A 235 -9.63 -12.50 -6.55
N VAL A 236 -9.34 -13.52 -7.32
CA VAL A 236 -10.16 -13.95 -8.45
C VAL A 236 -10.23 -15.46 -8.51
N GLN A 237 -11.34 -15.95 -9.02
CA GLN A 237 -11.58 -17.36 -9.24
C GLN A 237 -12.28 -17.54 -10.59
N GLY A 238 -11.95 -18.58 -11.35
CA GLY A 238 -12.59 -18.82 -12.65
C GLY A 238 -11.77 -19.65 -13.62
N TYR A 239 -12.43 -20.11 -14.67
CA TYR A 239 -11.92 -21.10 -15.62
C TYR A 239 -10.76 -20.61 -16.49
N LEU A 240 -10.52 -19.30 -16.57
CA LEU A 240 -9.30 -18.76 -17.17
C LEU A 240 -8.04 -19.28 -16.47
N LEU A 241 -8.12 -19.43 -15.14
CA LEU A 241 -7.00 -19.76 -14.27
C LEU A 241 -6.95 -21.27 -14.00
N ALA A 242 -8.05 -21.82 -13.49
CA ALA A 242 -8.21 -23.25 -13.24
C ALA A 242 -9.69 -23.62 -13.22
N LYS A 243 -10.00 -24.87 -13.54
CA LYS A 243 -11.32 -25.46 -13.20
C LYS A 243 -11.25 -26.04 -11.79
N PRO A 244 -12.40 -26.37 -11.16
CA PRO A 244 -12.41 -27.18 -9.95
C PRO A 244 -11.61 -28.48 -10.17
N LEU A 245 -10.66 -28.75 -9.28
CA LEU A 245 -9.73 -29.86 -9.32
C LEU A 245 -10.11 -30.92 -8.27
N SER A 246 -9.90 -32.19 -8.55
CA SER A 246 -9.91 -33.20 -7.50
C SER A 246 -8.78 -32.96 -6.49
N GLY A 247 -8.86 -33.56 -5.30
CA GLY A 247 -7.79 -33.47 -4.32
C GLY A 247 -6.42 -33.92 -4.87
N GLN A 248 -6.41 -34.98 -5.70
CA GLN A 248 -5.18 -35.45 -6.32
C GLN A 248 -4.62 -34.42 -7.32
N GLU A 249 -5.45 -33.90 -8.22
CA GLU A 249 -5.02 -32.89 -9.19
C GLU A 249 -4.50 -31.60 -8.52
N LEU A 250 -5.10 -31.22 -7.38
CA LEU A 250 -4.60 -30.09 -6.59
C LEU A 250 -3.23 -30.38 -5.97
N SER A 251 -3.03 -31.59 -5.43
CA SER A 251 -1.74 -32.02 -4.88
C SER A 251 -0.65 -32.02 -5.96
N ASP A 252 -0.96 -32.61 -7.12
CA ASP A 252 -0.07 -32.68 -8.27
C ASP A 252 0.32 -31.26 -8.75
N LEU A 253 -0.65 -30.34 -8.82
CA LEU A 253 -0.40 -28.94 -9.17
C LEU A 253 0.60 -28.27 -8.22
N PHE A 254 0.48 -28.54 -6.92
CA PHE A 254 1.38 -27.96 -5.92
C PHE A 254 2.76 -28.62 -5.87
N GLU A 255 2.86 -29.91 -6.21
CA GLU A 255 4.14 -30.61 -6.38
C GLU A 255 4.88 -30.09 -7.62
N ASP A 256 4.19 -29.95 -8.74
CA ASP A 256 4.76 -29.51 -10.02
C ASP A 256 5.12 -28.02 -10.00
N GLN A 257 4.34 -27.19 -9.32
CA GLN A 257 4.52 -25.73 -9.28
C GLN A 257 4.43 -25.13 -7.86
N PRO A 258 5.38 -25.43 -6.95
CA PRO A 258 5.32 -24.93 -5.57
C PRO A 258 5.29 -23.39 -5.47
N SER A 259 5.91 -22.69 -6.43
CA SER A 259 5.94 -21.23 -6.47
C SER A 259 4.60 -20.57 -6.84
N LEU A 260 3.64 -21.36 -7.34
CA LEU A 260 2.29 -20.91 -7.66
C LEU A 260 1.47 -20.64 -6.40
N VAL A 261 1.86 -21.19 -5.25
CA VAL A 261 1.13 -21.01 -3.98
C VAL A 261 1.71 -19.82 -3.21
N GLU A 262 0.82 -18.98 -2.66
CA GLU A 262 1.18 -17.91 -1.74
C GLU A 262 1.62 -18.50 -0.40
N ALA A 263 2.86 -18.21 0.01
CA ALA A 263 3.38 -18.65 1.29
C ALA A 263 2.61 -17.98 2.45
N LEU A 264 2.43 -18.70 3.56
CA LEU A 264 1.73 -18.18 4.74
C LEU A 264 2.35 -16.88 5.28
N GLU A 265 3.67 -16.73 5.19
CA GLU A 265 4.37 -15.50 5.59
C GLU A 265 4.05 -14.28 4.69
N ASP A 266 3.65 -14.52 3.44
CA ASP A 266 3.27 -13.48 2.49
C ASP A 266 1.78 -13.09 2.61
N LYS A 267 0.94 -13.93 3.25
CA LYS A 267 -0.51 -13.70 3.41
C LYS A 267 -0.82 -12.31 3.99
N TYR A 268 -0.24 -11.99 5.15
CA TYR A 268 -0.52 -10.71 5.83
C TYR A 268 0.01 -9.53 5.02
N TYR A 269 1.16 -9.70 4.37
CA TYR A 269 1.75 -8.68 3.51
C TYR A 269 0.81 -8.32 2.37
N TRP A 270 0.28 -9.31 1.65
CA TRP A 270 -0.62 -9.07 0.53
C TRP A 270 -2.04 -8.69 0.93
N ASN A 271 -2.54 -9.16 2.07
CA ASN A 271 -3.84 -8.70 2.59
C ASN A 271 -3.80 -7.20 2.93
N SER A 272 -2.72 -6.71 3.54
CA SER A 272 -2.56 -5.26 3.78
C SER A 272 -2.49 -4.45 2.49
N ILE A 273 -1.84 -4.99 1.45
CA ILE A 273 -1.77 -4.34 0.13
C ILE A 273 -3.13 -4.33 -0.55
N GLY A 274 -3.87 -5.43 -0.45
CA GLY A 274 -5.18 -5.59 -1.08
C GLY A 274 -6.25 -4.64 -0.53
N GLN A 275 -6.08 -4.13 0.69
CA GLN A 275 -6.95 -3.10 1.27
C GLN A 275 -6.80 -1.72 0.63
N LEU A 276 -5.75 -1.49 -0.17
CA LEU A 276 -5.58 -0.23 -0.89
C LEU A 276 -6.72 -0.02 -1.88
N ASN A 277 -7.43 1.10 -1.74
CA ASN A 277 -8.46 1.50 -2.68
C ASN A 277 -7.84 2.26 -3.88
N LEU A 278 -7.50 1.53 -4.95
CA LEU A 278 -6.94 2.11 -6.18
C LEU A 278 -7.91 3.06 -6.92
N LEU A 279 -9.21 2.95 -6.66
CA LEU A 279 -10.26 3.73 -7.30
C LEU A 279 -10.59 5.03 -6.54
N SER A 280 -10.13 5.18 -5.29
CA SER A 280 -10.31 6.39 -4.49
C SER A 280 -9.56 7.58 -5.10
N ALA A 281 -10.16 8.77 -5.14
CA ALA A 281 -9.47 10.00 -5.57
C ALA A 281 -8.17 10.29 -4.78
N ASN A 282 -8.11 9.84 -3.52
CA ASN A 282 -6.92 9.92 -2.67
C ASN A 282 -6.57 8.52 -2.12
N PRO A 283 -5.96 7.65 -2.95
CA PRO A 283 -5.70 6.26 -2.60
C PRO A 283 -4.70 6.12 -1.44
N LEU A 284 -3.87 7.13 -1.19
CA LEU A 284 -2.90 7.12 -0.09
C LEU A 284 -3.44 7.67 1.23
N GLU A 285 -4.52 8.44 1.22
CA GLU A 285 -5.05 9.09 2.42
C GLU A 285 -6.15 8.22 3.06
N GLU A 286 -6.25 8.28 4.39
CA GLU A 286 -7.41 7.72 5.08
C GLU A 286 -8.63 8.61 4.80
N PHE A 287 -9.83 8.01 4.80
CA PHE A 287 -11.09 8.59 4.34
C PHE A 287 -11.44 9.95 4.99
N GLU A 288 -10.90 11.06 4.47
CA GLU A 288 -11.25 12.42 4.88
C GLU A 288 -11.40 13.32 3.64
N GLY A 289 -12.63 13.49 3.13
CA GLY A 289 -12.95 14.56 2.17
C GLY A 289 -14.01 14.24 1.11
N GLU A 290 -14.52 15.29 0.46
CA GLU A 290 -15.36 15.21 -0.74
C GLU A 290 -14.53 14.68 -1.92
N GLN A 291 -14.97 13.57 -2.51
CA GLN A 291 -14.27 12.88 -3.58
C GLN A 291 -14.75 13.32 -4.96
N ASP A 292 -13.80 13.50 -5.87
CA ASP A 292 -14.04 13.52 -7.30
C ASP A 292 -13.94 12.07 -7.81
N LEU A 293 -15.08 11.39 -7.98
CA LEU A 293 -15.17 9.94 -8.30
C LEU A 293 -14.51 9.53 -9.62
N TYR A 294 -14.02 10.48 -10.42
CA TYR A 294 -13.47 10.26 -11.75
C TYR A 294 -12.08 10.87 -11.94
N ALA A 295 -11.40 11.28 -10.87
CA ALA A 295 -10.03 11.75 -10.98
C ALA A 295 -9.14 10.62 -11.55
N SER A 296 -8.38 10.94 -12.60
CA SER A 296 -7.38 10.04 -13.18
C SER A 296 -6.25 9.85 -12.16
N ASN A 297 -6.41 8.86 -11.28
CA ASN A 297 -5.40 8.53 -10.30
C ASN A 297 -4.19 7.98 -11.02
N ARG A 298 -3.02 8.58 -10.84
CA ARG A 298 -1.75 8.01 -11.31
C ARG A 298 -1.13 7.27 -10.13
N VAL A 299 -1.32 5.96 -10.08
CA VAL A 299 -0.92 5.13 -8.93
C VAL A 299 -0.02 3.99 -9.36
N ALA A 300 0.97 3.70 -8.52
CA ALA A 300 1.85 2.57 -8.66
C ALA A 300 2.11 1.90 -7.31
N LEU A 301 2.44 0.60 -7.34
CA LEU A 301 2.96 -0.15 -6.20
C LEU A 301 4.42 -0.48 -6.46
N LEU A 302 5.27 -0.09 -5.52
CA LEU A 302 6.70 -0.29 -5.58
C LEU A 302 7.12 -1.18 -4.41
N GLU A 303 7.70 -2.34 -4.73
CA GLU A 303 8.34 -3.20 -3.74
C GLU A 303 9.80 -2.79 -3.57
N ILE A 304 10.19 -2.50 -2.34
CA ILE A 304 11.52 -2.00 -1.98
C ILE A 304 12.24 -3.07 -1.17
N SER A 305 13.43 -3.47 -1.62
CA SER A 305 14.36 -4.31 -0.87
C SER A 305 15.65 -3.54 -0.55
N GLN A 306 16.61 -4.21 0.11
CA GLN A 306 17.96 -3.66 0.29
C GLN A 306 18.71 -3.47 -1.04
N GLU A 307 18.37 -4.26 -2.05
CA GLU A 307 19.12 -4.33 -3.30
C GLU A 307 18.52 -3.49 -4.42
N SER A 308 17.19 -3.43 -4.49
CA SER A 308 16.46 -2.81 -5.60
C SER A 308 15.08 -2.28 -5.20
N MET A 309 14.56 -1.35 -5.99
CA MET A 309 13.16 -0.95 -6.03
C MET A 309 12.52 -1.48 -7.32
N LYS A 310 11.40 -2.19 -7.23
CA LYS A 310 10.71 -2.79 -8.38
C LYS A 310 9.23 -2.47 -8.38
N TYR A 311 8.69 -2.12 -9.53
CA TYR A 311 7.26 -1.92 -9.69
C TYR A 311 6.55 -3.25 -9.75
N VAL A 312 5.58 -3.43 -8.84
CA VAL A 312 4.68 -4.58 -8.82
C VAL A 312 3.41 -4.29 -9.59
N TYR A 313 2.96 -3.04 -9.56
CA TYR A 313 1.77 -2.59 -10.25
C TYR A 313 1.93 -1.14 -10.71
N VAL A 314 1.42 -0.85 -11.89
CA VAL A 314 1.27 0.51 -12.42
C VAL A 314 -0.04 0.57 -13.18
N ASN A 315 -0.85 1.59 -12.93
CA ASN A 315 -2.03 1.79 -13.74
C ASN A 315 -1.70 2.58 -15.02
N LYS A 316 -2.61 2.55 -15.98
CA LYS A 316 -2.41 3.19 -17.30
C LYS A 316 -2.05 4.68 -17.19
N SER A 317 -2.72 5.41 -16.30
CA SER A 317 -2.48 6.85 -16.13
C SER A 317 -1.11 7.17 -15.53
N TYR A 318 -0.56 6.27 -14.69
CA TYR A 318 0.83 6.38 -14.23
C TYR A 318 1.80 6.08 -15.38
N LEU A 319 1.54 5.04 -16.18
CA LEU A 319 2.35 4.69 -17.35
C LEU A 319 2.42 5.82 -18.39
N ASP A 320 1.28 6.42 -18.72
CA ASP A 320 1.23 7.54 -19.67
C ASP A 320 2.09 8.72 -19.16
N CYS A 321 2.07 8.96 -17.84
CA CYS A 321 2.81 10.06 -17.22
C CYS A 321 4.32 9.84 -17.17
N ILE A 322 4.80 8.60 -17.03
CA ILE A 322 6.26 8.34 -17.03
C ILE A 322 6.86 8.56 -18.43
N VAL A 323 6.07 8.34 -19.49
CA VAL A 323 6.46 8.67 -20.86
C VAL A 323 6.61 10.18 -21.03
N GLU A 324 5.70 10.98 -20.47
CA GLU A 324 5.81 12.45 -20.44
C GLU A 324 7.03 12.93 -19.65
N LEU A 325 7.40 12.21 -18.59
CA LEU A 325 8.63 12.44 -17.82
C LEU A 325 9.91 12.09 -18.56
N GLY A 326 9.82 11.50 -19.76
CA GLY A 326 10.95 11.13 -20.60
C GLY A 326 11.45 9.70 -20.38
N TYR A 327 10.67 8.84 -19.73
CA TYR A 327 10.96 7.41 -19.59
C TYR A 327 10.10 6.60 -20.58
N PRO A 328 10.69 6.06 -21.67
CA PRO A 328 9.93 5.36 -22.70
C PRO A 328 9.22 4.10 -22.20
N SER A 329 9.76 3.49 -21.13
CA SER A 329 9.23 2.28 -20.54
C SER A 329 9.36 2.28 -19.01
N LEU A 330 8.66 1.35 -18.37
CA LEU A 330 8.81 1.11 -16.94
C LEU A 330 10.22 0.61 -16.59
N GLU A 331 10.84 -0.18 -17.47
CA GLU A 331 12.22 -0.67 -17.30
C GLU A 331 13.21 0.51 -17.26
N ASP A 332 13.06 1.50 -18.15
CA ASP A 332 13.91 2.70 -18.15
C ASP A 332 13.76 3.50 -16.84
N LEU A 333 12.53 3.59 -16.32
CA LEU A 333 12.26 4.25 -15.04
C LEU A 333 12.88 3.47 -13.88
N GLU A 334 12.75 2.15 -13.85
CA GLU A 334 13.38 1.28 -12.84
C GLU A 334 14.90 1.38 -12.87
N ASP A 335 15.51 1.36 -14.06
CA ASP A 335 16.96 1.51 -14.22
C ASP A 335 17.44 2.87 -13.69
N ALA A 336 16.70 3.94 -13.97
CA ALA A 336 16.99 5.26 -13.41
C ALA A 336 16.82 5.30 -11.88
N PHE A 337 15.75 4.68 -11.37
CA PHE A 337 15.43 4.59 -9.94
C PHE A 337 16.36 3.65 -9.16
N ASN A 338 17.14 2.82 -9.84
CA ASN A 338 18.12 1.94 -9.23
C ASN A 338 19.57 2.33 -9.55
N ASN A 339 19.79 3.41 -10.30
CA ASN A 339 21.13 3.95 -10.54
C ASN A 339 21.67 4.65 -9.29
N ARG A 340 22.36 3.89 -8.44
CA ARG A 340 22.91 4.34 -7.14
C ARG A 340 23.89 5.52 -7.21
N LYS A 341 24.29 5.95 -8.41
CA LYS A 341 25.19 7.09 -8.63
C LYS A 341 24.45 8.39 -8.95
N SER A 342 23.13 8.36 -9.15
CA SER A 342 22.35 9.56 -9.49
C SER A 342 21.88 10.29 -8.23
N ASP A 343 21.85 11.62 -8.27
CA ASP A 343 21.28 12.42 -7.16
C ASP A 343 19.77 12.16 -7.01
N GLN A 344 19.09 11.86 -8.12
CA GLN A 344 17.69 11.45 -8.14
C GLN A 344 17.46 10.16 -7.33
N TYR A 345 18.35 9.17 -7.47
CA TYR A 345 18.31 7.94 -6.68
C TYR A 345 18.42 8.25 -5.19
N LEU A 346 19.39 9.08 -4.78
CA LEU A 346 19.61 9.40 -3.37
C LEU A 346 18.39 10.12 -2.76
N MET A 347 17.80 11.06 -3.50
CA MET A 347 16.59 11.78 -3.09
C MET A 347 15.39 10.84 -2.94
N LEU A 348 15.12 10.01 -3.96
CA LEU A 348 14.03 9.04 -3.94
C LEU A 348 14.24 8.00 -2.83
N LYS A 349 15.45 7.43 -2.72
CA LYS A 349 15.79 6.46 -1.69
C LYS A 349 15.57 7.01 -0.30
N LYS A 350 15.99 8.26 -0.03
CA LYS A 350 15.76 8.94 1.25
C LYS A 350 14.26 9.09 1.53
N MET A 351 13.49 9.59 0.57
CA MET A 351 12.03 9.72 0.70
C MET A 351 11.37 8.37 1.02
N MET A 352 11.74 7.31 0.30
CA MET A 352 11.22 5.97 0.53
C MET A 352 11.64 5.42 1.90
N ASP A 353 12.89 5.57 2.29
CA ASP A 353 13.39 5.10 3.60
C ASP A 353 12.71 5.85 4.76
N GLU A 354 12.38 7.13 4.59
CA GLU A 354 11.59 7.89 5.56
C GLU A 354 10.12 7.45 5.59
N ALA A 355 9.50 7.22 4.43
CA ALA A 355 8.12 6.73 4.34
C ALA A 355 8.00 5.35 4.98
N VAL A 356 8.94 4.45 4.66
CA VAL A 356 9.06 3.14 5.29
C VAL A 356 9.35 3.33 6.78
N GLY A 357 10.37 4.07 7.18
CA GLY A 357 10.78 4.24 8.58
C GLY A 357 9.69 4.79 9.50
N THR A 358 8.90 5.76 9.01
CA THR A 358 7.90 6.47 9.81
C THR A 358 6.46 5.99 9.61
N GLY A 359 6.17 5.30 8.51
CA GLY A 359 4.80 4.96 8.08
C GLY A 359 3.98 6.16 7.60
N MET A 360 4.52 7.38 7.68
CA MET A 360 3.85 8.59 7.23
C MET A 360 3.99 8.76 5.72
N ILE A 361 3.03 9.48 5.13
CA ILE A 361 3.14 9.92 3.74
C ILE A 361 4.35 10.86 3.63
N ARG A 362 5.21 10.58 2.65
CA ARG A 362 6.29 11.47 2.23
C ARG A 362 6.02 11.97 0.83
N GLU A 363 6.47 13.18 0.53
CA GLU A 363 6.29 13.77 -0.78
C GLU A 363 7.56 14.46 -1.25
N ILE A 364 7.75 14.43 -2.56
CA ILE A 364 8.77 15.20 -3.26
C ILE A 364 8.12 15.94 -4.42
N GLU A 365 8.70 17.08 -4.75
CA GLU A 365 8.23 17.95 -5.80
C GLU A 365 9.40 18.28 -6.73
N TYR A 366 9.17 18.24 -8.04
CA TYR A 366 10.19 18.57 -9.04
C TYR A 366 9.55 19.07 -10.33
N ILE A 367 10.33 19.80 -11.14
CA ILE A 367 9.92 20.29 -12.45
C ILE A 367 10.62 19.48 -13.53
N ASN A 368 9.86 19.04 -14.53
CA ASN A 368 10.39 18.44 -15.75
C ASN A 368 9.59 18.97 -16.95
N ASN A 369 10.25 19.38 -18.03
CA ASN A 369 9.62 19.93 -19.24
C ASN A 369 8.53 20.97 -18.96
N ASP A 370 8.80 21.93 -18.07
CA ASP A 370 7.87 23.00 -17.71
C ASP A 370 6.59 22.56 -16.97
N VAL A 371 6.48 21.27 -16.62
CA VAL A 371 5.41 20.68 -15.83
C VAL A 371 5.90 20.42 -14.41
N PHE A 372 5.06 20.75 -13.43
CA PHE A 372 5.34 20.47 -12.02
C PHE A 372 4.76 19.12 -11.64
N TYR A 373 5.61 18.28 -11.06
CA TYR A 373 5.26 16.95 -10.59
C TYR A 373 5.39 16.86 -9.07
N ARG A 374 4.39 16.24 -8.44
CA ARG A 374 4.42 15.82 -7.05
C ARG A 374 4.34 14.31 -7.00
N LEU A 375 5.32 13.66 -6.36
CA LEU A 375 5.31 12.24 -6.07
C LEU A 375 5.09 12.06 -4.56
N ARG A 376 4.04 11.33 -4.19
CA ARG A 376 3.75 10.92 -2.81
C ARG A 376 4.01 9.43 -2.63
N ALA A 377 4.56 9.05 -1.49
CA ALA A 377 4.84 7.66 -1.12
C ALA A 377 4.25 7.33 0.26
N LYS A 378 3.57 6.19 0.36
CA LYS A 378 3.03 5.65 1.62
C LYS A 378 3.40 4.18 1.77
N LEU A 379 3.90 3.81 2.94
CA LEU A 379 4.10 2.40 3.28
C LEU A 379 2.74 1.69 3.41
N LEU A 380 2.56 0.57 2.71
CA LEU A 380 1.38 -0.29 2.86
C LEU A 380 1.65 -1.47 3.78
N ALA A 381 2.78 -2.15 3.56
CA ALA A 381 3.08 -3.40 4.24
C ALA A 381 4.59 -3.63 4.31
N ARG A 382 5.03 -4.43 5.28
CA ARG A 382 6.42 -4.85 5.45
C ARG A 382 6.48 -6.36 5.66
N LYS A 383 7.48 -6.99 5.08
CA LYS A 383 7.91 -8.35 5.40
C LYS A 383 9.44 -8.35 5.48
N LYS A 384 10.03 -9.18 6.32
CA LYS A 384 11.49 -9.31 6.58
C LYS A 384 12.40 -8.27 5.89
N ASP A 385 12.76 -8.48 4.62
CA ASP A 385 13.68 -7.64 3.83
C ASP A 385 13.00 -6.81 2.71
N HIS A 386 11.67 -6.74 2.70
CA HIS A 386 10.87 -6.06 1.68
C HIS A 386 9.79 -5.13 2.29
N ALA A 387 9.53 -4.02 1.62
CA ALA A 387 8.44 -3.12 1.95
C ALA A 387 7.62 -2.80 0.69
N MET A 388 6.30 -2.85 0.79
CA MET A 388 5.42 -2.37 -0.27
C MET A 388 5.10 -0.90 -0.01
N VAL A 389 5.37 -0.07 -1.00
CA VAL A 389 5.10 1.37 -0.97
C VAL A 389 4.14 1.70 -2.11
N ALA A 390 3.02 2.34 -1.78
CA ALA A 390 2.14 2.93 -2.77
C ALA A 390 2.65 4.32 -3.16
N LEU A 391 2.69 4.58 -4.47
CA LEU A 391 3.08 5.84 -5.06
C LEU A 391 1.89 6.50 -5.71
N LYS A 392 1.75 7.81 -5.51
CA LYS A 392 0.80 8.66 -6.25
C LYS A 392 1.58 9.78 -6.94
N LEU A 393 1.42 9.86 -8.25
CA LEU A 393 1.98 10.93 -9.06
C LEU A 393 0.89 11.96 -9.38
N SER A 394 1.21 13.24 -9.28
CA SER A 394 0.27 14.32 -9.56
C SER A 394 0.96 15.43 -10.33
N THR A 395 0.23 16.01 -11.28
CA THR A 395 0.61 17.19 -12.05
C THR A 395 -0.28 18.35 -11.61
N PHE A 396 0.24 19.57 -11.66
CA PHE A 396 -0.57 20.77 -11.42
C PHE A 396 -1.03 21.29 -12.76
N ASP A 397 -2.35 21.33 -12.97
CA ASP A 397 -2.95 21.63 -14.28
C ASP A 397 -3.20 23.14 -14.49
N SER A 398 -2.96 24.00 -13.49
CA SER A 398 -3.20 25.44 -13.64
C SER A 398 -1.90 26.22 -13.92
N ASP A 399 -1.92 27.03 -14.99
CA ASP A 399 -0.80 27.91 -15.38
C ASP A 399 -0.28 28.75 -14.20
N ARG A 400 -1.17 29.13 -13.28
CA ARG A 400 -0.86 29.95 -12.10
C ARG A 400 -0.08 29.19 -11.02
N GLU A 401 -0.40 27.93 -10.78
CA GLU A 401 0.33 27.08 -9.82
C GLU A 401 1.69 26.67 -10.40
N ILE A 402 1.74 26.39 -11.70
CA ILE A 402 2.99 26.13 -12.43
C ILE A 402 3.90 27.36 -12.38
N GLU A 403 3.38 28.57 -12.61
CA GLU A 403 4.16 29.81 -12.59
C GLU A 403 4.68 30.14 -11.19
N THR A 404 3.83 29.96 -10.15
CA THR A 404 4.24 30.14 -8.74
C THR A 404 5.33 29.13 -8.34
N ALA A 405 5.19 27.86 -8.76
CA ALA A 405 6.16 26.82 -8.47
C ALA A 405 7.46 26.97 -9.28
N LYS A 406 7.38 27.39 -10.55
CA LYS A 406 8.53 27.77 -11.39
C LYS A 406 9.27 28.96 -10.80
N GLU A 407 8.54 29.97 -10.30
CA GLU A 407 9.14 31.07 -9.56
C GLU A 407 9.87 30.54 -8.32
N MET A 408 9.22 29.76 -7.46
CA MET A 408 9.85 29.19 -6.26
C MET A 408 11.09 28.34 -6.58
N LEU A 409 11.05 27.47 -7.59
CA LEU A 409 12.18 26.61 -7.98
C LEU A 409 13.25 27.34 -8.81
N SER A 410 12.92 28.38 -9.58
CA SER A 410 13.91 29.20 -10.29
C SER A 410 14.68 30.11 -9.32
N TYR A 411 14.01 30.66 -8.31
CA TYR A 411 14.67 31.27 -7.16
C TYR A 411 15.51 30.21 -6.41
N GLY A 412 14.99 29.00 -6.25
CA GLY A 412 15.73 27.84 -5.73
C GLY A 412 17.03 27.57 -6.48
N ASN A 413 17.01 27.38 -7.81
CA ASN A 413 18.18 27.08 -8.64
C ASN A 413 19.21 28.23 -8.68
N ALA A 414 18.76 29.48 -8.64
CA ALA A 414 19.64 30.63 -8.47
C ALA A 414 20.31 30.64 -7.09
N LEU A 415 19.58 30.25 -6.03
CA LEU A 415 20.14 30.05 -4.70
C LEU A 415 21.12 28.87 -4.67
N PHE A 416 20.80 27.75 -5.35
CA PHE A 416 21.60 26.52 -5.40
C PHE A 416 22.94 26.69 -6.12
N SER A 417 23.01 27.60 -7.10
CA SER A 417 24.24 27.90 -7.83
C SER A 417 25.11 28.97 -7.18
N THR A 418 24.57 29.75 -6.24
CA THR A 418 25.23 30.93 -5.66
C THR A 418 25.70 30.69 -4.22
N TYR A 419 24.91 29.96 -3.43
CA TYR A 419 25.17 29.75 -2.01
C TYR A 419 25.54 28.31 -1.76
N GLU A 420 26.28 28.11 -0.68
CA GLU A 420 26.68 26.79 -0.21
C GLU A 420 25.85 26.38 1.03
N LEU A 421 25.26 27.38 1.70
CA LEU A 421 24.33 27.21 2.81
C LEU A 421 23.28 28.33 2.79
N VAL A 422 22.02 27.96 2.96
CA VAL A 422 20.90 28.86 3.25
C VAL A 422 20.09 28.26 4.40
N VAL A 423 20.02 28.98 5.52
CA VAL A 423 19.24 28.56 6.70
C VAL A 423 18.35 29.69 7.19
N MET A 424 17.15 29.31 7.64
CA MET A 424 16.23 30.18 8.36
C MET A 424 16.40 29.94 9.85
N ILE A 425 16.58 31.01 10.60
CA ILE A 425 16.77 30.98 12.05
C ILE A 425 15.61 31.76 12.67
N TYR A 426 14.94 31.15 13.64
CA TYR A 426 13.84 31.73 14.40
C TYR A 426 14.23 31.78 15.89
N PRO A 427 14.86 32.86 16.35
CA PRO A 427 15.35 32.96 17.73
C PRO A 427 14.25 32.86 18.79
N ASP A 428 13.05 33.40 18.51
CA ASP A 428 11.94 33.43 19.46
C ASP A 428 11.39 32.02 19.74
N SER A 429 11.20 31.20 18.69
CA SER A 429 10.83 29.78 18.80
C SER A 429 12.00 28.85 19.04
N ASN A 430 13.23 29.35 19.02
CA ASN A 430 14.46 28.56 19.18
C ASN A 430 14.55 27.40 18.15
N THR A 431 14.10 27.67 16.90
CA THR A 431 14.18 26.73 15.76
C THR A 431 15.10 27.23 14.64
N VAL A 432 15.72 26.29 13.92
CA VAL A 432 16.50 26.54 12.69
C VAL A 432 15.98 25.61 11.62
N ASN A 433 15.55 26.16 10.48
CA ASN A 433 15.13 25.40 9.32
C ASN A 433 16.19 25.55 8.23
N ARG A 434 16.88 24.47 7.91
CA ARG A 434 17.82 24.45 6.79
C ARG A 434 17.03 24.41 5.49
N ILE A 435 17.20 25.45 4.67
CA ILE A 435 16.54 25.57 3.36
C ILE A 435 17.39 24.86 2.29
N TYR A 436 18.71 25.04 2.35
CA TYR A 436 19.61 24.51 1.33
C TYR A 436 21.05 24.36 1.84
N THR A 437 21.77 23.36 1.35
CA THR A 437 23.23 23.29 1.43
C THR A 437 23.79 22.42 0.30
N THR A 438 24.98 22.77 -0.20
CA THR A 438 25.76 21.97 -1.18
C THR A 438 26.55 20.83 -0.53
N HIS A 439 26.57 20.76 0.80
CA HIS A 439 27.43 19.86 1.57
C HIS A 439 26.65 19.07 2.63
N ASN A 440 27.08 17.82 2.87
CA ASN A 440 26.54 17.01 3.96
C ASN A 440 27.05 17.55 5.31
N LEU A 441 26.38 18.56 5.84
CA LEU A 441 26.63 19.04 7.21
C LEU A 441 26.19 17.96 8.22
N PRO A 442 26.95 17.74 9.31
CA PRO A 442 26.50 16.92 10.42
C PRO A 442 25.12 17.40 10.89
N VAL A 443 24.20 16.46 11.12
CA VAL A 443 22.83 16.78 11.53
C VAL A 443 22.86 17.25 12.99
N TYR A 444 22.86 18.57 13.20
CA TYR A 444 22.72 19.20 14.51
C TYR A 444 21.23 19.32 14.95
N ASP A 445 20.28 18.80 14.16
CA ASP A 445 18.81 18.95 14.28
C ASP A 445 18.15 18.28 15.51
N ARG A 446 18.91 17.73 16.47
CA ARG A 446 18.36 17.05 17.66
C ARG A 446 18.75 17.67 19.00
N GLU A 447 19.29 18.88 19.00
CA GLU A 447 19.81 19.54 20.21
C GLU A 447 18.81 20.56 20.78
N ALA A 448 18.87 20.79 22.10
CA ALA A 448 17.85 21.52 22.85
C ALA A 448 17.75 23.04 22.52
N THR A 449 18.76 23.65 21.91
CA THR A 449 18.75 25.10 21.57
C THR A 449 19.62 25.47 20.36
N ILE A 450 19.21 26.52 19.62
CA ILE A 450 19.93 27.09 18.47
C ILE A 450 21.38 27.44 18.84
N HIS A 451 21.61 27.98 20.04
CA HIS A 451 22.93 28.37 20.50
C HIS A 451 23.93 27.19 20.53
N ILE A 452 23.46 25.99 20.86
CA ILE A 452 24.29 24.79 20.86
C ILE A 452 24.65 24.39 19.43
N SER A 453 23.67 24.40 18.52
CA SER A 453 23.87 24.07 17.11
C SER A 453 24.83 25.05 16.43
N LEU A 454 24.71 26.34 16.71
CA LEU A 454 25.65 27.36 16.23
C LEU A 454 27.06 27.15 16.74
N ARG A 455 27.22 26.82 18.03
CA ARG A 455 28.54 26.57 18.62
C ARG A 455 29.21 25.37 17.96
N LYS A 456 28.49 24.25 17.81
CA LYS A 456 29.02 23.04 17.17
C LYS A 456 29.39 23.30 15.71
N PHE A 457 28.55 24.02 14.97
CA PHE A 457 28.87 24.44 13.62
C PHE A 457 30.14 25.30 13.58
N CYS A 458 30.27 26.27 14.49
CA CYS A 458 31.46 27.12 14.58
C CYS A 458 32.73 26.31 14.90
N GLU A 459 32.65 25.37 15.84
CA GLU A 459 33.77 24.50 16.25
C GLU A 459 34.21 23.55 15.13
N ALA A 460 33.25 23.01 14.36
CA ALA A 460 33.51 22.06 13.30
C ALA A 460 33.98 22.73 11.98
N GLU A 461 33.30 23.81 11.58
CA GLU A 461 33.39 24.32 10.21
C GLU A 461 34.21 25.61 10.09
N VAL A 462 34.35 26.39 11.17
CA VAL A 462 35.04 27.70 11.15
C VAL A 462 36.47 27.55 11.66
N ALA A 463 37.42 28.15 10.95
CA ALA A 463 38.83 28.15 11.35
C ALA A 463 39.00 28.70 12.78
N PRO A 464 39.84 28.10 13.64
CA PRO A 464 39.99 28.52 15.04
C PRO A 464 40.24 30.02 15.23
N VAL A 465 40.97 30.64 14.31
CA VAL A 465 41.29 32.07 14.29
C VAL A 465 40.08 32.99 14.03
N ASP A 466 39.00 32.46 13.47
CA ASP A 466 37.78 33.21 13.11
C ASP A 466 36.57 32.85 14.00
N GLN A 467 36.66 31.85 14.87
CA GLN A 467 35.55 31.32 15.67
C GLN A 467 34.92 32.38 16.60
N GLU A 468 35.74 33.16 17.32
CA GLU A 468 35.23 34.20 18.23
C GLU A 468 34.44 35.28 17.46
N ARG A 469 34.96 35.71 16.30
CA ARG A 469 34.28 36.68 15.43
C ARG A 469 32.99 36.09 14.87
N TYR A 470 32.99 34.82 14.48
CA TYR A 470 31.81 34.16 13.94
C TYR A 470 30.68 34.08 14.98
N MET A 471 31.01 33.72 16.23
CA MET A 471 30.04 33.72 17.33
C MET A 471 29.50 35.11 17.63
N ARG A 472 30.36 36.14 17.59
CA ARG A 472 29.93 37.55 17.73
C ARG A 472 29.06 38.00 16.55
N PHE A 473 29.32 37.48 15.35
CA PHE A 473 28.53 37.81 14.15
C PHE A 473 27.08 37.29 14.26
N LEU A 474 26.85 36.11 14.84
CA LEU A 474 25.53 35.51 15.07
C LEU A 474 25.00 35.65 16.50
N ASP A 475 25.42 36.69 17.22
CA ASP A 475 24.90 37.01 18.55
C ASP A 475 23.46 37.55 18.46
N PHE A 476 22.46 36.68 18.71
CA PHE A 476 21.05 37.00 18.54
C PHE A 476 20.55 38.16 19.42
N ASP A 477 21.19 38.42 20.56
CA ASP A 477 20.82 39.51 21.46
C ASP A 477 21.05 40.88 20.80
N THR A 478 22.06 40.99 19.94
CA THR A 478 22.47 42.23 19.29
C THR A 478 22.24 42.23 17.77
N LEU A 479 22.06 41.06 17.16
CA LEU A 479 22.00 40.88 15.71
C LEU A 479 20.86 41.67 15.06
N LYS A 480 19.69 41.70 15.70
CA LYS A 480 18.52 42.43 15.21
C LYS A 480 18.79 43.92 15.06
N ASP A 481 19.35 44.53 16.09
CA ASP A 481 19.63 45.96 16.12
C ASP A 481 20.78 46.29 15.15
N ARG A 482 21.81 45.44 15.10
CA ARG A 482 22.92 45.58 14.15
C ARG A 482 22.47 45.51 12.68
N ILE A 483 21.50 44.66 12.35
CA ILE A 483 20.94 44.59 10.99
C ILE A 483 20.11 45.85 10.68
N LYS A 484 19.31 46.34 11.63
CA LYS A 484 18.49 47.55 11.46
C LYS A 484 19.32 48.83 11.34
N ASP A 485 20.41 48.93 12.09
CA ASP A 485 21.35 50.06 12.03
C ASP A 485 22.17 50.05 10.73
N GLY A 486 22.28 48.88 10.08
CA GLY A 486 22.89 48.72 8.77
C GLY A 486 22.06 49.33 7.65
N LYS A 487 22.68 50.16 6.80
CA LYS A 487 22.02 50.83 5.64
C LYS A 487 21.46 49.88 4.57
N ARG A 488 21.68 48.56 4.68
CA ARG A 488 21.40 47.55 3.64
C ARG A 488 20.40 46.46 4.05
N GLY A 489 19.90 46.47 5.29
CA GLY A 489 18.95 45.44 5.77
C GLY A 489 19.57 44.05 6.00
N PHE A 490 20.90 43.93 5.94
CA PHE A 490 21.68 42.75 6.31
C PHE A 490 23.03 43.17 6.87
N ILE A 491 23.67 42.25 7.61
CA ILE A 491 25.11 42.33 7.93
C ILE A 491 25.85 41.18 7.23
N SER A 492 27.12 41.42 6.92
CA SER A 492 28.00 40.40 6.34
C SER A 492 29.27 40.26 7.17
N GLY A 493 29.81 39.05 7.24
CA GLY A 493 31.14 38.77 7.77
C GLY A 493 31.90 37.83 6.84
N PHE A 494 33.21 37.97 6.80
CA PHE A 494 34.10 37.07 6.05
C PHE A 494 34.72 36.08 7.03
N PHE A 495 34.73 34.79 6.68
CA PHE A 495 35.22 33.73 7.56
C PHE A 495 35.95 32.67 6.76
N ARG A 496 37.03 32.13 7.34
CA ARG A 496 37.67 30.93 6.82
C ARG A 496 36.90 29.72 7.29
N MET A 497 36.40 28.91 6.36
CA MET A 497 35.60 27.72 6.65
C MET A 497 36.12 26.51 5.88
N CYS A 498 35.98 25.31 6.45
CA CYS A 498 36.51 24.07 5.89
C CYS A 498 35.39 23.15 5.40
N TRP A 499 34.94 23.35 4.16
CA TRP A 499 33.83 22.57 3.60
C TRP A 499 34.24 21.54 2.54
N VAL A 500 35.37 21.74 1.86
CA VAL A 500 35.87 20.87 0.80
C VAL A 500 37.38 20.66 0.99
N GLN A 501 37.84 19.41 1.03
CA GLN A 501 39.26 19.00 0.99
C GLN A 501 40.16 19.38 2.20
N GLU A 502 39.64 19.39 3.43
CA GLU A 502 40.45 19.64 4.65
C GLU A 502 41.25 20.96 4.63
N ARG A 503 40.83 21.93 3.80
CA ARG A 503 41.46 23.26 3.69
C ARG A 503 40.45 24.35 3.99
N TYR A 504 40.92 25.37 4.69
CA TYR A 504 40.12 26.56 5.00
C TYR A 504 40.13 27.53 3.81
N ASN A 505 38.96 27.81 3.25
CA ASN A 505 38.76 28.81 2.20
C ASN A 505 37.96 30.00 2.74
N TRP A 506 38.04 31.15 2.08
CA TRP A 506 37.26 32.32 2.46
C TRP A 506 35.82 32.23 1.96
N TYR A 507 34.88 32.43 2.89
CA TYR A 507 33.45 32.52 2.64
C TYR A 507 32.91 33.85 3.15
N VAL A 508 31.86 34.34 2.52
CA VAL A 508 31.04 35.43 3.05
C VAL A 508 29.77 34.86 3.65
N ALA A 509 29.56 35.11 4.94
CA ALA A 509 28.31 34.84 5.62
C ALA A 509 27.48 36.13 5.68
N ARG A 510 26.19 36.05 5.38
CA ARG A 510 25.26 37.18 5.41
C ARG A 510 24.03 36.84 6.24
N ALA A 511 23.73 37.67 7.23
CA ALA A 511 22.53 37.58 8.03
C ALA A 511 21.56 38.69 7.63
N THR A 512 20.38 38.30 7.12
CA THR A 512 19.36 39.20 6.60
C THR A 512 18.09 39.07 7.42
N LEU A 513 17.48 40.20 7.76
CA LEU A 513 16.19 40.22 8.45
C LEU A 513 15.05 40.08 7.43
N LEU A 514 14.18 39.08 7.61
CA LEU A 514 13.00 38.88 6.77
C LEU A 514 11.71 39.30 7.50
N PRO A 515 10.77 39.98 6.81
CA PRO A 515 9.44 40.20 7.35
C PRO A 515 8.68 38.87 7.35
N SER A 516 8.42 38.32 8.54
CA SER A 516 7.57 37.13 8.75
C SER A 516 6.32 37.50 9.55
N ALA A 517 5.21 36.80 9.31
CA ALA A 517 3.90 37.05 9.91
C ALA A 517 3.91 36.74 11.42
N GLY A 518 4.37 37.69 12.22
CA GLY A 518 4.24 37.66 13.69
C GLY A 518 5.47 37.17 14.46
N GLU A 519 6.53 36.70 13.79
CA GLU A 519 7.79 36.24 14.44
C GLU A 519 9.03 36.85 13.77
N PHE A 520 10.11 37.02 14.53
CA PHE A 520 11.40 37.46 14.03
C PHE A 520 12.14 36.30 13.32
N ALA A 521 12.39 36.42 12.02
CA ALA A 521 13.12 35.43 11.23
C ALA A 521 14.39 36.03 10.61
N ILE A 522 15.50 35.31 10.74
CA ILE A 522 16.80 35.65 10.14
C ILE A 522 17.13 34.62 9.06
N MET A 523 17.45 35.09 7.87
CA MET A 523 18.04 34.25 6.83
C MET A 523 19.56 34.40 6.90
N LEU A 524 20.26 33.30 7.20
CA LEU A 524 21.71 33.20 7.11
C LEU A 524 22.09 32.50 5.81
N THR A 525 22.86 33.18 4.98
CA THR A 525 23.45 32.61 3.76
C THR A 525 24.96 32.57 3.86
N ILE A 526 25.58 31.56 3.26
CA ILE A 526 27.04 31.46 3.15
C ILE A 526 27.39 31.17 1.69
N GLN A 527 28.37 31.89 1.18
CA GLN A 527 28.82 31.82 -0.21
C GLN A 527 30.35 31.77 -0.26
N ALA A 528 30.91 30.89 -1.09
CA ALA A 528 32.34 30.85 -1.36
C ALA A 528 32.80 32.11 -2.11
N LEU A 529 33.93 32.67 -1.72
CA LEU A 529 34.54 33.77 -2.47
C LEU A 529 35.27 33.24 -3.71
N GLN A 530 35.21 33.98 -4.80
CA GLN A 530 36.04 33.67 -5.97
C GLN A 530 37.51 33.95 -5.66
N GLN A 531 38.44 33.31 -6.40
CA GLN A 531 39.89 33.41 -6.14
C GLN A 531 40.38 34.85 -5.95
N LYS A 532 39.98 35.79 -6.82
CA LYS A 532 40.40 37.20 -6.73
C LYS A 532 39.88 37.91 -5.49
N GLU A 533 38.67 37.56 -5.04
CA GLU A 533 38.05 38.12 -3.84
C GLU A 533 38.70 37.53 -2.59
N SER A 534 38.95 36.21 -2.61
CA SER A 534 39.71 35.51 -1.57
C SER A 534 41.10 36.12 -1.38
N ASP A 535 41.86 36.34 -2.46
CA ASP A 535 43.20 36.95 -2.40
C ASP A 535 43.19 38.41 -1.89
N CYS A 536 42.06 39.11 -2.06
CA CYS A 536 41.88 40.48 -1.58
C CYS A 536 41.55 40.49 -0.09
N VAL A 537 40.60 39.66 0.33
CA VAL A 537 40.21 39.50 1.74
C VAL A 537 41.39 38.98 2.55
N ASP A 538 42.18 38.06 2.01
CA ASP A 538 43.37 37.56 2.66
C ASP A 538 44.39 38.68 2.92
N ARG A 539 44.71 39.50 1.90
CA ARG A 539 45.58 40.68 2.07
C ARG A 539 45.02 41.68 3.08
N LEU A 540 43.74 42.01 2.99
CA LEU A 540 43.08 42.92 3.93
C LEU A 540 43.12 42.39 5.37
N SER A 541 42.99 41.08 5.57
CA SER A 541 43.05 40.48 6.91
C SER A 541 44.44 40.59 7.55
N HIS A 542 45.50 40.66 6.73
CA HIS A 542 46.88 40.83 7.19
C HIS A 542 47.27 42.31 7.33
N GLU A 543 46.89 43.16 6.37
CA GLU A 543 47.28 44.58 6.33
C GLU A 543 46.42 45.46 7.24
N HIS A 544 45.14 45.09 7.43
CA HIS A 544 44.13 45.85 8.16
C HIS A 544 43.28 44.95 9.07
N PRO A 545 43.89 44.32 10.09
CA PRO A 545 43.17 43.41 10.99
C PRO A 545 42.00 44.09 11.72
N GLU A 546 42.01 45.42 11.87
CA GLU A 546 40.94 46.22 12.48
C GLU A 546 39.59 46.10 11.77
N PHE A 547 39.55 45.76 10.48
CA PHE A 547 38.31 45.53 9.74
C PHE A 547 37.69 44.15 9.99
N PHE A 548 38.42 43.31 10.73
CA PHE A 548 38.12 41.91 10.97
C PHE A 548 37.97 41.60 12.48
N VAL A 549 37.70 42.61 13.32
CA VAL A 549 37.48 42.50 14.79
C VAL A 549 36.00 42.53 15.15
#